data_AF-A0A371LST5-F1
#
_entry.id   AF-A0A371LST5-F1
#
_cell.length_a   1.000
_cell.length_b   1.000
_cell.length_c   1.000
_cell.angle_alpha   90.00
_cell.angle_beta   90.00
_cell.angle_gamma   90.00
#
_symmetry.space_group_name_H-M   'P 1'
#
loop_
_entity.id
_entity.type
_entity.pdbx_description
1 polymer ?
#
loop_
_entity_poly.entity_id
_entity_poly.type
_entity_poly.pdbx_seq_one_letter_code
_entity_poly.pdbx_strand_id
1 'polypeptide(L)'
;MWPWEHLVFGYVLYSLANRAAWGPPMGDAAGVTLALMTQVPDLVDKPLSWTLGVVATGYGPAHSLLVGAPLVGLLAGALWTRNRAKLAVAAVAGYGSHLVGDVLALRANGPNVGRVLWPVAPREPYSNDLGFVQRFAEYFQTFLYQMLSPENTGLVVGYAAVFGAVVLLWVLDGTPGLRWARRAADLRR
;
A
#
# COMPACT_ATOMS: atom_id res chain seq x y z
N MET A 1 -4.59 -4.31 -4.89
CA MET A 1 -5.76 -3.88 -4.07
C MET A 1 -6.02 -2.41 -4.41
N TRP A 2 -6.93 -1.70 -3.73
CA TRP A 2 -6.99 -0.23 -3.85
C TRP A 2 -5.89 0.44 -3.00
N PRO A 3 -5.47 1.67 -3.32
CA PRO A 3 -4.46 2.42 -2.55
C PRO A 3 -4.69 2.43 -1.03
N TRP A 4 -5.94 2.69 -0.62
CA TRP A 4 -6.32 2.73 0.78
C TRP A 4 -6.38 1.34 1.43
N GLU A 5 -6.65 0.28 0.67
CA GLU A 5 -6.60 -1.10 1.17
C GLU A 5 -5.15 -1.50 1.49
N HIS A 6 -4.19 -1.14 0.63
CA HIS A 6 -2.76 -1.34 0.91
C HIS A 6 -2.30 -0.54 2.13
N LEU A 7 -2.76 0.71 2.25
CA LEU A 7 -2.47 1.55 3.41
C LEU A 7 -3.00 0.91 4.70
N VAL A 8 -4.26 0.49 4.71
CA VAL A 8 -4.90 -0.14 5.87
C VAL A 8 -4.14 -1.41 6.30
N PHE A 9 -3.81 -2.27 5.34
CA PHE A 9 -3.10 -3.51 5.64
C PHE A 9 -1.70 -3.27 6.19
N GLY A 10 -0.92 -2.41 5.53
CA GLY A 10 0.41 -2.01 5.99
C GLY A 10 0.38 -1.29 7.34
N TYR A 11 -0.64 -0.46 7.58
CA TYR A 11 -0.85 0.25 8.84
C TYR A 11 -0.97 -0.69 10.02
N VAL A 12 -1.83 -1.70 9.92
CA VAL A 12 -2.04 -2.68 11.01
C VAL A 12 -0.73 -3.42 11.31
N LEU A 13 -0.05 -3.93 10.27
CA LEU A 13 1.19 -4.67 10.43
C LEU A 13 2.28 -3.82 11.10
N TYR A 14 2.48 -2.58 10.64
CA TYR A 14 3.49 -1.72 11.21
C TYR A 14 3.10 -1.20 12.61
N SER A 15 1.84 -0.89 12.87
CA SER A 15 1.38 -0.45 14.20
C SER A 15 1.65 -1.53 15.25
N LEU A 16 1.32 -2.80 14.94
CA LEU A 16 1.61 -3.94 15.81
C LEU A 16 3.12 -4.13 16.01
N ALA A 17 3.90 -4.10 14.93
CA ALA A 17 5.36 -4.20 15.00
C ALA A 17 5.97 -3.07 15.85
N ASN A 18 5.50 -1.83 15.65
CA ASN A 18 5.96 -0.68 16.41
C ASN A 18 5.64 -0.83 17.90
N ARG A 19 4.41 -1.28 18.22
CA ARG A 19 3.99 -1.49 19.60
C ARG A 19 4.82 -2.56 20.29
N ALA A 20 5.12 -3.66 19.60
CA ALA A 20 5.95 -4.74 20.12
C ALA A 20 7.42 -4.33 20.31
N ALA A 21 7.99 -3.55 19.39
CA ALA A 21 9.42 -3.21 19.40
C ALA A 21 9.75 -1.93 20.17
N TRP A 22 8.86 -0.93 20.18
CA TRP A 22 9.15 0.41 20.73
C TRP A 22 8.02 1.01 21.58
N GLY A 23 6.87 0.35 21.70
CA GLY A 23 5.68 0.89 22.36
C GLY A 23 5.03 2.07 21.61
N PRO A 24 3.87 2.54 22.09
CA PRO A 24 3.23 3.76 21.60
C PRO A 24 3.92 5.03 22.16
N PRO A 25 3.76 6.20 21.48
CA PRO A 25 3.05 6.39 20.23
C PRO A 25 3.93 6.15 19.01
N MET A 26 3.31 5.78 17.89
CA MET A 26 3.98 5.70 16.59
C MET A 26 4.46 7.08 16.16
N GLY A 27 5.65 7.20 15.54
CA GLY A 27 6.24 8.49 15.11
C GLY A 27 5.63 9.03 13.81
N ASP A 28 5.61 10.37 13.63
CA ASP A 28 5.01 10.99 12.42
C ASP A 28 5.78 10.63 11.15
N ALA A 29 7.12 10.73 11.19
CA ALA A 29 7.97 10.38 10.06
C ALA A 29 7.77 8.91 9.66
N ALA A 30 7.65 8.00 10.62
CA ALA A 30 7.37 6.60 10.35
C ALA A 30 5.98 6.39 9.73
N GLY A 31 4.94 7.08 10.22
CA GLY A 31 3.60 7.03 9.64
C GLY A 31 3.57 7.50 8.19
N VAL A 32 4.26 8.60 7.88
CA VAL A 32 4.38 9.12 6.50
C VAL A 32 5.19 8.17 5.62
N THR A 33 6.33 7.67 6.11
CA THR A 33 7.14 6.68 5.38
C THR A 33 6.32 5.43 5.06
N LEU A 34 5.59 4.89 6.03
CA LEU A 34 4.73 3.74 5.83
C LEU A 34 3.69 4.02 4.75
N ALA A 35 2.97 5.15 4.88
CA ALA A 35 1.95 5.53 3.93
C ALA A 35 2.51 5.61 2.51
N LEU A 36 3.63 6.30 2.30
CA LEU A 36 4.28 6.37 1.00
C LEU A 36 4.69 4.98 0.48
N MET A 37 5.34 4.18 1.33
CA MET A 37 5.88 2.89 0.92
C MET A 37 4.80 1.84 0.62
N THR A 38 3.59 1.97 1.19
CA THR A 38 2.43 1.18 0.77
C THR A 38 1.89 1.56 -0.61
N GLN A 39 2.33 2.67 -1.22
CA GLN A 39 1.85 3.13 -2.53
C GLN A 39 2.91 3.06 -3.63
N VAL A 40 4.20 3.06 -3.25
CA VAL A 40 5.33 3.11 -4.20
C VAL A 40 5.20 2.11 -5.36
N PRO A 41 4.87 0.82 -5.15
CA PRO A 41 4.79 -0.12 -6.27
C PRO A 41 3.78 0.31 -7.35
N ASP A 42 2.57 0.71 -6.94
CA ASP A 42 1.52 1.18 -7.84
C ASP A 42 1.86 2.53 -8.49
N LEU A 43 2.42 3.46 -7.73
CA LEU A 43 2.80 4.78 -8.24
C LEU A 43 3.90 4.70 -9.31
N VAL A 44 4.67 3.62 -9.36
CA VAL A 44 5.69 3.37 -10.37
C VAL A 44 5.14 2.52 -11.51
N ASP A 45 4.63 1.34 -11.20
CA ASP A 45 4.30 0.35 -12.24
C ASP A 45 2.99 0.67 -12.97
N LYS A 46 1.99 1.31 -12.32
CA LYS A 46 0.76 1.68 -13.03
C LYS A 46 1.04 2.73 -14.11
N PRO A 47 1.78 3.84 -13.88
CA PRO A 47 2.14 4.76 -14.96
C PRO A 47 3.03 4.15 -16.04
N LEU A 48 4.02 3.32 -15.65
CA LEU A 48 4.88 2.61 -16.61
C LEU A 48 4.07 1.70 -17.53
N SER A 49 2.99 1.10 -17.04
CA SER A 49 2.11 0.24 -17.81
C SER A 49 1.05 1.03 -18.59
N TRP A 50 0.22 1.79 -17.88
CA TRP A 50 -1.03 2.37 -18.39
C TRP A 50 -0.83 3.65 -19.20
N THR A 51 0.33 4.30 -19.09
CA THR A 51 0.64 5.53 -19.84
C THR A 51 1.80 5.31 -20.80
N LEU A 52 2.89 4.72 -20.31
CA LEU A 52 4.14 4.66 -21.06
C LEU A 52 4.33 3.36 -21.86
N GLY A 53 3.53 2.32 -21.60
CA GLY A 53 3.62 1.03 -22.28
C GLY A 53 4.96 0.29 -22.09
N VAL A 54 5.74 0.66 -21.07
CA VAL A 54 7.07 0.08 -20.80
C VAL A 54 6.95 -1.32 -20.20
N VAL A 55 5.89 -1.58 -19.45
CA VAL A 55 5.60 -2.88 -18.85
C VAL A 55 4.22 -3.38 -19.25
N ALA A 56 4.15 -4.67 -19.60
CA ALA A 56 2.96 -5.32 -20.17
C ALA A 56 1.71 -5.25 -19.25
N THR A 57 1.93 -5.23 -17.94
CA THR A 57 0.85 -5.14 -16.94
C THR A 57 1.20 -4.12 -15.86
N GLY A 58 0.23 -3.79 -15.00
CA GLY A 58 0.44 -2.90 -13.85
C GLY A 58 1.29 -3.51 -12.72
N TYR A 59 2.01 -4.59 -13.01
CA TYR A 59 2.91 -5.31 -12.11
C TYR A 59 4.24 -5.50 -12.86
N GLY A 60 5.25 -4.74 -12.47
CA GLY A 60 6.52 -4.61 -13.16
C GLY A 60 7.70 -4.55 -12.18
N PRO A 61 8.74 -3.73 -12.44
CA PRO A 61 9.95 -3.70 -11.64
C PRO A 61 9.70 -3.29 -10.18
N ALA A 62 8.74 -2.40 -9.90
CA ALA A 62 8.48 -1.94 -8.54
C ALA A 62 7.68 -2.95 -7.71
N HIS A 63 6.88 -3.84 -8.32
CA HIS A 63 6.26 -4.97 -7.63
C HIS A 63 7.19 -6.19 -7.53
N SER A 64 8.35 -6.17 -8.19
CA SER A 64 9.23 -7.33 -8.27
C SER A 64 9.97 -7.62 -6.97
N LEU A 65 10.01 -8.89 -6.56
CA LEU A 65 10.91 -9.38 -5.53
C LEU A 65 12.37 -9.42 -5.98
N LEU A 66 12.63 -9.42 -7.29
CA LEU A 66 13.98 -9.47 -7.86
C LEU A 66 14.58 -8.08 -8.07
N VAL A 67 13.74 -7.04 -8.18
CA VAL A 67 14.17 -5.67 -8.48
C VAL A 67 13.72 -4.68 -7.40
N GLY A 68 12.42 -4.49 -7.21
CA GLY A 68 11.89 -3.56 -6.22
C GLY A 68 12.29 -3.91 -4.78
N ALA A 69 12.22 -5.19 -4.40
CA ALA A 69 12.50 -5.60 -3.02
C ALA A 69 13.97 -5.37 -2.61
N PRO A 70 14.99 -5.72 -3.43
CA PRO A 70 16.38 -5.34 -3.17
C PRO A 70 16.58 -3.83 -3.02
N LEU A 71 15.96 -3.01 -3.87
CA LEU A 71 16.08 -1.55 -3.79
C LEU A 71 15.50 -1.00 -2.47
N VAL A 72 14.34 -1.53 -2.04
CA VAL A 72 13.77 -1.19 -0.73
C VAL A 72 14.63 -1.71 0.41
N GLY A 73 15.25 -2.88 0.27
CA GLY A 73 16.21 -3.42 1.22
C GLY A 73 17.43 -2.52 1.40
N LEU A 74 17.98 -1.99 0.29
CA LEU A 74 19.09 -1.02 0.31
C LEU A 74 18.67 0.29 1.00
N LEU A 75 17.48 0.81 0.69
CA LEU A 75 16.92 1.99 1.37
C LEU A 75 16.78 1.74 2.87
N ALA A 76 16.22 0.61 3.27
CA ALA A 76 16.04 0.24 4.67
C ALA A 76 17.39 0.08 5.39
N GLY A 77 18.37 -0.57 4.76
CA GLY A 77 19.73 -0.68 5.28
C GLY A 77 20.39 0.69 5.45
N ALA A 78 20.23 1.59 4.49
CA ALA A 78 20.75 2.96 4.56
C ALA A 78 20.06 3.81 5.64
N LEU A 79 18.79 3.56 5.95
CA LEU A 79 18.09 4.16 7.09
C LEU A 79 18.59 3.58 8.41
N TRP A 80 18.82 2.28 8.45
CA TRP A 80 19.32 1.57 9.63
C TRP A 80 20.69 2.09 10.07
N THR A 81 21.64 2.21 9.14
CA THR A 81 23.01 2.72 9.43
C THR A 81 23.02 4.17 9.90
N ARG A 82 21.93 4.92 9.71
CA ARG A 82 21.75 6.30 10.21
C ARG A 82 20.92 6.38 11.49
N ASN A 83 20.80 5.28 12.24
CA ASN A 83 19.99 5.19 13.46
C ASN A 83 18.49 5.53 13.25
N ARG A 84 17.95 5.28 12.05
CA ARG A 84 16.53 5.51 11.70
C ARG A 84 15.76 4.20 11.61
N ALA A 85 15.95 3.30 12.57
CA ALA A 85 15.36 1.95 12.58
C ALA A 85 13.84 1.95 12.38
N LYS A 86 13.11 2.86 13.04
CA LYS A 86 11.64 2.96 12.88
C LYS A 86 11.22 3.23 11.44
N LEU A 87 11.96 4.08 10.71
CA LEU A 87 11.68 4.41 9.30
C LEU A 87 12.08 3.25 8.39
N ALA A 88 13.19 2.56 8.69
CA ALA A 88 13.59 1.37 7.96
C ALA A 88 12.50 0.29 8.01
N VAL A 89 11.99 0.01 9.22
CA VAL A 89 10.91 -0.97 9.41
C VAL A 89 9.59 -0.47 8.78
N ALA A 90 9.28 0.82 8.84
CA ALA A 90 8.12 1.38 8.16
C ALA A 90 8.19 1.19 6.64
N ALA A 91 9.38 1.37 6.06
CA ALA A 91 9.57 1.19 4.63
C ALA A 91 9.42 -0.26 4.20
N VAL A 92 10.05 -1.19 4.92
CA VAL A 92 9.94 -2.63 4.65
C VAL A 92 8.51 -3.13 4.87
N ALA A 93 7.87 -2.73 5.97
CA ALA A 93 6.49 -3.14 6.27
C ALA A 93 5.51 -2.59 5.23
N GLY A 94 5.64 -1.31 4.84
CA GLY A 94 4.77 -0.69 3.85
C GLY A 94 4.91 -1.35 2.47
N TYR A 95 6.13 -1.47 1.98
CA TYR A 95 6.40 -2.13 0.70
C TYR A 95 6.03 -3.62 0.71
N GLY A 96 6.45 -4.35 1.74
CA GLY A 96 6.22 -5.78 1.85
C GLY A 96 4.73 -6.12 1.97
N SER A 97 3.98 -5.35 2.76
CA SER A 97 2.52 -5.53 2.87
C SER A 97 1.80 -5.24 1.56
N HIS A 98 2.28 -4.29 0.76
CA HIS A 98 1.76 -4.05 -0.58
C HIS A 98 1.89 -5.31 -1.45
N LEU A 99 3.11 -5.87 -1.55
CA LEU A 99 3.36 -7.08 -2.33
C LEU A 99 2.53 -8.27 -1.83
N VAL A 100 2.49 -8.50 -0.51
CA VAL A 100 1.72 -9.59 0.09
C VAL A 100 0.23 -9.43 -0.24
N GLY A 101 -0.31 -8.22 -0.09
CA GLY A 101 -1.71 -7.94 -0.41
C GLY A 101 -2.05 -8.25 -1.86
N ASP A 102 -1.16 -7.90 -2.78
CA ASP A 102 -1.34 -8.23 -4.18
C ASP A 102 -1.16 -9.71 -4.50
N VAL A 103 -0.25 -10.41 -3.83
CA VAL A 103 -0.12 -11.87 -3.99
C VAL A 103 -1.35 -12.58 -3.47
N LEU A 104 -1.87 -12.20 -2.30
CA LEU A 104 -3.09 -12.80 -1.75
C LEU A 104 -4.29 -12.56 -2.65
N ALA A 105 -4.31 -11.43 -3.35
CA ALA A 105 -5.29 -11.11 -4.37
C ALA A 105 -6.73 -11.33 -3.89
N LEU A 106 -7.05 -10.89 -2.67
CA LEU A 106 -8.26 -11.25 -1.91
C LEU A 106 -9.59 -10.97 -2.63
N ARG A 107 -9.58 -10.16 -3.70
CA ARG A 107 -10.73 -9.81 -4.54
C ARG A 107 -10.67 -10.39 -5.95
N ALA A 108 -9.70 -11.25 -6.23
CA ALA A 108 -9.51 -11.94 -7.50
C ALA A 108 -9.75 -13.45 -7.32
N ASN A 109 -9.47 -14.23 -8.37
CA ASN A 109 -9.66 -15.69 -8.40
C ASN A 109 -8.60 -16.47 -7.56
N GLY A 110 -8.23 -15.94 -6.38
CA GLY A 110 -7.23 -16.52 -5.48
C GLY A 110 -5.81 -15.99 -5.65
N PRO A 111 -4.85 -16.51 -4.86
CA PRO A 111 -3.49 -16.00 -4.81
C PRO A 111 -2.76 -16.04 -6.15
N ASN A 112 -1.96 -15.02 -6.44
CA ASN A 112 -1.22 -14.88 -7.69
C ASN A 112 0.22 -14.39 -7.45
N VAL A 113 1.14 -15.34 -7.33
CA VAL A 113 2.58 -15.07 -7.15
C VAL A 113 3.23 -14.41 -8.38
N GLY A 114 2.65 -14.56 -9.58
CA GLY A 114 3.18 -13.96 -10.81
C GLY A 114 3.27 -12.43 -10.76
N ARG A 115 2.52 -11.77 -9.87
CA ARG A 115 2.54 -10.31 -9.66
C ARG A 115 3.88 -9.78 -9.13
N VAL A 116 4.72 -10.65 -8.56
CA VAL A 116 5.99 -10.23 -7.92
C VAL A 116 7.24 -10.86 -8.56
N LEU A 117 7.08 -11.54 -9.70
CA LEU A 117 8.13 -12.35 -10.34
C LEU A 117 8.68 -11.71 -11.63
N TRP A 118 8.37 -10.43 -11.89
CA TRP A 118 8.98 -9.71 -13.01
C TRP A 118 10.52 -9.67 -12.83
N PRO A 119 11.35 -9.85 -13.88
CA PRO A 119 10.97 -10.07 -15.29
C PRO A 119 10.87 -11.55 -15.70
N VAL A 120 11.11 -12.49 -14.79
CA VAL A 120 11.30 -13.92 -15.13
C VAL A 120 9.99 -14.68 -15.36
N ALA A 121 8.87 -14.16 -14.86
CA ALA A 121 7.53 -14.67 -15.14
C ALA A 121 6.70 -13.58 -15.84
N PRO A 122 6.90 -13.36 -17.15
CA PRO A 122 6.11 -12.41 -17.91
C PRO A 122 4.62 -12.78 -17.88
N ARG A 123 3.76 -11.77 -17.90
CA ARG A 123 2.30 -11.92 -17.85
C ARG A 123 1.71 -11.46 -19.16
N GLU A 124 0.58 -12.07 -19.52
CA GLU A 124 -0.23 -11.62 -20.65
C GLU A 124 -0.51 -10.12 -20.54
N PRO A 125 -0.21 -9.33 -21.59
CA PRO A 125 -0.58 -7.93 -21.65
C PRO A 125 -2.09 -7.75 -21.49
N TYR A 126 -2.50 -6.53 -21.14
CA TYR A 126 -3.92 -6.20 -21.18
C TYR A 126 -4.49 -6.38 -22.59
N SER A 127 -5.70 -6.92 -22.71
CA SER A 127 -6.38 -7.14 -23.98
C SER A 127 -6.89 -5.85 -24.64
N ASN A 128 -6.84 -4.73 -23.90
CA ASN A 128 -7.31 -3.42 -24.33
C ASN A 128 -6.25 -2.34 -24.11
N ASP A 129 -6.09 -1.48 -25.12
CA ASP A 129 -5.19 -0.31 -25.08
C ASP A 129 -5.89 0.87 -24.41
N LEU A 130 -6.07 0.76 -23.09
CA LEU A 130 -6.58 1.85 -22.28
C LEU A 130 -5.46 2.66 -21.64
N GLY A 131 -5.59 3.99 -21.75
CA GLY A 131 -4.76 4.93 -21.01
C GLY A 131 -5.07 4.94 -19.51
N PHE A 132 -4.22 5.60 -18.72
CA PHE A 132 -4.33 5.65 -17.26
C PHE A 132 -5.73 6.00 -16.75
N VAL A 133 -6.31 7.11 -17.23
CA VAL A 133 -7.61 7.60 -16.76
C VAL A 133 -8.72 6.60 -17.08
N GLN A 134 -8.73 6.05 -18.28
CA GLN A 134 -9.76 5.10 -18.71
C GLN A 134 -9.69 3.81 -17.91
N ARG A 135 -8.49 3.28 -17.70
CA ARG A 135 -8.29 2.05 -16.93
C ARG A 135 -8.61 2.24 -15.45
N PHE A 136 -8.22 3.38 -14.87
CA PHE A 136 -8.63 3.73 -13.51
C PHE A 136 -10.15 3.81 -13.40
N ALA A 137 -10.81 4.48 -14.34
CA ALA A 137 -12.27 4.62 -14.35
C ALA A 137 -12.96 3.26 -14.48
N GLU A 138 -12.47 2.36 -15.33
CA GLU A 138 -13.00 0.99 -15.48
C GLU A 138 -12.92 0.19 -14.16
N TYR A 139 -11.75 0.17 -13.52
CA TYR A 139 -11.59 -0.51 -12.24
C TYR A 139 -12.42 0.14 -11.14
N PHE A 140 -12.49 1.47 -11.13
CA PHE A 140 -13.25 2.21 -10.12
C PHE A 140 -14.76 2.00 -10.28
N GLN A 141 -15.27 1.98 -11.51
CA GLN A 141 -16.67 1.63 -11.80
C GLN A 141 -16.98 0.20 -11.38
N THR A 142 -16.09 -0.75 -11.65
CA THR A 142 -16.24 -2.14 -11.19
C THR A 142 -16.31 -2.23 -9.68
N PHE A 143 -15.43 -1.49 -8.98
CA PHE A 143 -15.45 -1.41 -7.53
C PHE A 143 -16.75 -0.79 -7.01
N LEU A 144 -17.22 0.31 -7.58
CA LEU A 144 -18.48 0.94 -7.18
C LEU A 144 -19.67 0.01 -7.40
N TYR A 145 -19.74 -0.66 -8.55
CA TYR A 145 -20.77 -1.66 -8.82
C TYR A 145 -20.78 -2.73 -7.73
N GLN A 146 -19.61 -3.30 -7.41
CA GLN A 146 -19.49 -4.28 -6.33
C GLN A 146 -19.91 -3.73 -4.96
N MET A 147 -19.60 -2.48 -4.64
CA MET A 147 -19.94 -1.87 -3.34
C MET A 147 -21.40 -1.43 -3.23
N LEU A 148 -22.08 -1.17 -4.34
CA LEU A 148 -23.47 -0.69 -4.36
C LEU A 148 -24.47 -1.82 -4.62
N SER A 149 -24.01 -2.94 -5.16
CA SER A 149 -24.76 -4.19 -5.32
C SER A 149 -25.33 -4.69 -3.98
N PRO A 150 -26.67 -4.81 -3.84
CA PRO A 150 -27.29 -5.31 -2.61
C PRO A 150 -26.83 -6.70 -2.19
N GLU A 151 -26.50 -7.57 -3.15
CA GLU A 151 -25.93 -8.90 -2.92
C GLU A 151 -24.60 -8.88 -2.16
N ASN A 152 -23.87 -7.75 -2.20
CA ASN A 152 -22.58 -7.58 -1.54
C ASN A 152 -22.68 -6.85 -0.19
N THR A 153 -23.88 -6.68 0.38
CA THR A 153 -24.08 -5.96 1.65
C THR A 153 -23.16 -6.46 2.76
N GLY A 154 -22.99 -7.78 2.91
CA GLY A 154 -22.08 -8.36 3.91
C GLY A 154 -20.61 -7.96 3.70
N LEU A 155 -20.15 -7.92 2.44
CA LEU A 155 -18.81 -7.47 2.08
C LEU A 155 -18.62 -6.00 2.43
N VAL A 156 -19.60 -5.14 2.11
CA VAL A 156 -19.56 -3.70 2.40
C VAL A 156 -19.50 -3.42 3.90
N VAL A 157 -20.32 -4.13 4.70
CA VAL A 157 -20.30 -4.02 6.16
C VAL A 157 -18.95 -4.47 6.72
N GLY A 158 -18.42 -5.60 6.25
CA GLY A 158 -17.08 -6.07 6.65
C GLY A 158 -15.98 -5.07 6.29
N TYR A 159 -16.07 -4.48 5.09
CA TYR A 159 -15.15 -3.44 4.62
C TYR A 159 -15.16 -2.21 5.53
N ALA A 160 -16.36 -1.70 5.84
CA ALA A 160 -16.54 -0.55 6.72
C ALA A 160 -16.07 -0.86 8.16
N ALA A 161 -16.30 -2.08 8.66
CA ALA A 161 -15.86 -2.51 9.98
C ALA A 161 -14.33 -2.55 10.09
N VAL A 162 -13.63 -3.14 9.11
CA VAL A 162 -12.17 -3.17 9.06
C VAL A 162 -11.61 -1.75 8.98
N PHE A 163 -12.15 -0.92 8.10
CA PHE A 163 -11.69 0.46 7.95
C PHE A 163 -11.91 1.27 9.24
N GLY A 164 -13.09 1.15 9.85
CA GLY A 164 -13.40 1.78 11.13
C GLY A 164 -12.48 1.35 12.27
N ALA A 165 -12.17 0.04 12.37
CA ALA A 165 -11.24 -0.48 13.35
C ALA A 165 -9.81 0.06 13.16
N VAL A 166 -9.37 0.22 11.90
CA VAL A 166 -8.05 0.78 11.59
C VAL A 166 -7.98 2.27 11.86
N VAL A 167 -9.05 3.02 11.56
CA VAL A 167 -9.16 4.44 11.94
C VAL A 167 -9.10 4.59 13.46
N LEU A 168 -9.81 3.74 14.21
CA LEU A 168 -9.75 3.73 15.67
C LEU A 168 -8.33 3.45 16.15
N LEU A 169 -7.67 2.42 15.61
CA LEU A 169 -6.28 2.11 15.93
C LEU A 169 -5.35 3.30 15.63
N TRP A 170 -5.52 3.97 14.50
CA TRP A 170 -4.74 5.15 14.13
C TRP A 170 -4.94 6.33 15.09
N VAL A 171 -6.17 6.53 15.56
CA VAL A 171 -6.45 7.53 16.61
C VAL A 171 -5.78 7.13 17.94
N LEU A 172 -5.87 5.86 18.34
CA LEU A 172 -5.23 5.33 19.54
C LEU A 172 -3.69 5.38 19.48
N ASP A 173 -3.11 5.31 18.28
CA ASP A 173 -1.67 5.50 18.04
C ASP A 173 -1.25 6.99 18.07
N GLY A 174 -2.20 7.90 18.27
CA GLY A 174 -1.98 9.34 18.35
C GLY A 174 -2.00 10.05 17.01
N THR A 175 -2.66 9.51 15.98
CA THR A 175 -2.74 10.05 14.62
C THR A 175 -1.37 10.35 13.97
N PRO A 176 -0.47 9.36 13.94
CA PRO A 176 0.86 9.52 13.36
C PRO A 176 0.77 10.03 11.92
N GLY A 177 1.59 11.04 11.61
CA GLY A 177 1.65 11.72 10.32
C GLY A 177 0.91 13.06 10.28
N LEU A 178 0.04 13.35 11.26
CA LEU A 178 -0.70 14.62 11.35
C LEU A 178 -0.40 15.44 12.61
N ARG A 179 0.33 14.90 13.60
CA ARG A 179 0.57 15.63 14.86
C ARG A 179 1.39 16.90 14.68
N TRP A 180 2.34 16.91 13.74
CA TRP A 180 3.08 18.13 13.39
C TRP A 180 2.14 19.27 12.94
N ALA A 181 1.13 18.96 12.13
CA ALA A 181 0.16 19.94 11.65
C ALA A 181 -0.74 20.45 12.79
N ARG A 182 -1.19 19.56 13.69
CA ARG A 182 -1.97 19.94 14.88
C ARG A 182 -1.20 20.87 15.81
N ARG A 183 0.05 20.52 16.14
CA ARG A 183 0.92 21.37 16.97
C ARG A 183 1.15 22.75 16.35
N ALA A 184 1.33 22.82 15.04
CA ALA A 184 1.50 24.09 14.33
C ALA A 184 0.23 24.96 14.36
N ALA A 185 -0.97 24.36 14.38
CA ALA A 185 -2.23 25.07 14.51
C ALA A 185 -2.48 25.56 15.95
N ASP A 186 -2.08 24.77 16.95
CA ASP A 186 -2.26 25.12 18.36
C ASP A 186 -1.32 26.27 18.79
N LEU A 187 -0.10 26.35 18.24
CA LEU A 187 0.84 27.46 18.49
C LEU A 187 0.40 28.80 17.88
N ARG A 188 -0.66 28.81 17.05
CA ARG A 188 -1.23 30.03 16.45
C ARG A 188 -2.46 30.54 17.19
N ARG A 189 -2.90 29.85 18.25
CA ARG A 189 -3.98 30.27 19.15
C ARG A 189 -3.40 30.83 20.44
#